data_AF-A0A321LKM3-F1
#
_entry.id   AF-A0A321LKM3-F1
#
_cell.length_a   1.000
_cell.length_b   1.000
_cell.length_c   1.000
_cell.angle_alpha   90.00
_cell.angle_beta   90.00
_cell.angle_gamma   90.00
#
_symmetry.space_group_name_H-M   'P 1'
#
loop_
_entity.id
_entity.type
_entity.pdbx_description
1 polymer ?
#
loop_
_entity_poly.entity_id
_entity_poly.type
_entity_poly.pdbx_seq_one_letter_code
_entity_poly.pdbx_strand_id
1 'polypeptide(L)'
;MLSSKDKIKALLSDARSDFMSQLQIQNVPEDKMQALVEKADESGQTPEEYALHLIIQGLSTSGREKTFDEILAPFRREVKQSGLTDDELAGLFTRARQDYAREQNGS
;
A
#
# COMPACT_ATOMS: atom_id res chain seq x y z
N MET A 1 -23.34 -33.69 31.08
CA MET A 1 -22.96 -32.26 30.94
C MET A 1 -21.51 -32.21 30.49
N LEU A 2 -21.21 -31.63 29.31
CA LEU A 2 -19.82 -31.55 28.81
C LEU A 2 -18.95 -30.68 29.73
N SER A 3 -17.69 -31.10 29.93
CA SER A 3 -16.70 -30.42 30.78
C SER A 3 -16.36 -29.04 30.24
N SER A 4 -16.06 -28.07 31.13
CA SER A 4 -15.65 -26.72 30.72
C SER A 4 -14.41 -26.73 29.81
N LYS A 5 -13.54 -27.74 29.91
CA LYS A 5 -12.41 -27.93 28.99
C LYS A 5 -12.87 -28.32 27.58
N ASP A 6 -13.93 -29.11 27.46
CA ASP A 6 -14.49 -29.52 26.17
C ASP A 6 -15.22 -28.35 25.50
N LYS A 7 -15.88 -27.48 26.29
CA LYS A 7 -16.49 -26.24 25.80
C LYS A 7 -15.45 -25.23 25.32
N ILE A 8 -14.33 -25.08 26.04
CA ILE A 8 -13.22 -24.21 25.63
C ILE A 8 -12.54 -24.80 24.38
N LYS A 9 -12.35 -26.12 24.30
CA LYS A 9 -11.81 -26.77 23.10
C LYS A 9 -12.74 -26.63 21.89
N ALA A 10 -14.06 -26.66 22.09
CA ALA A 10 -15.06 -26.41 21.05
C ALA A 10 -15.11 -24.93 20.63
N LEU A 11 -15.02 -23.98 21.57
CA LEU A 11 -14.95 -22.54 21.27
C LEU A 11 -13.63 -22.17 20.57
N LEU A 12 -12.52 -22.82 20.92
CA LEU A 12 -11.24 -22.68 20.25
C LEU A 12 -11.16 -23.43 18.91
N SER A 13 -12.00 -24.44 18.68
CA SER A 13 -12.15 -25.08 17.36
C SER A 13 -13.05 -24.28 16.44
N ASP A 14 -14.12 -23.65 16.96
CA ASP A 14 -14.97 -22.72 16.20
C ASP A 14 -14.21 -21.45 15.80
N ALA A 15 -13.36 -20.91 16.68
CA ALA A 15 -12.49 -19.79 16.34
C ALA A 15 -11.29 -20.16 15.46
N ARG A 16 -10.99 -21.47 15.31
CA ARG A 16 -9.97 -22.02 14.39
C ARG A 16 -10.56 -22.59 13.11
N SER A 17 -11.87 -22.46 12.91
CA SER A 17 -12.41 -22.43 11.56
C SER A 17 -12.07 -21.08 10.95
N ASP A 18 -10.77 -20.85 10.74
CA ASP A 18 -10.28 -20.09 9.59
C ASP A 18 -10.92 -20.78 8.39
N PHE A 19 -12.12 -20.32 8.04
CA PHE A 19 -12.77 -20.69 6.80
C PHE A 19 -11.77 -20.34 5.71
N MET A 20 -11.22 -21.36 5.04
CA MET A 20 -10.56 -21.20 3.75
C MET A 20 -11.55 -20.49 2.84
N SER A 21 -11.51 -19.16 2.87
CA SER A 21 -12.47 -18.30 2.23
C SER A 21 -12.04 -18.20 0.79
N GLN A 22 -12.79 -18.87 -0.08
CA GLN A 22 -12.50 -18.87 -1.50
C GLN A 22 -13.21 -17.69 -2.16
N LEU A 23 -12.43 -16.82 -2.81
CA LEU A 23 -12.93 -15.75 -3.66
C LEU A 23 -12.79 -16.17 -5.12
N GLN A 24 -13.89 -16.12 -5.88
CA GLN A 24 -13.87 -16.32 -7.32
C GLN A 24 -14.14 -14.99 -8.02
N ILE A 25 -13.20 -14.55 -8.87
CA ILE A 25 -13.32 -13.34 -9.68
C ILE A 25 -13.69 -13.78 -11.11
N GLN A 26 -14.77 -13.21 -11.65
CA GLN A 26 -15.26 -13.53 -13.00
C GLN A 26 -15.20 -12.29 -13.89
N ASN A 27 -15.18 -12.51 -15.21
CA ASN A 27 -15.19 -11.46 -16.23
C ASN A 27 -14.01 -10.47 -16.13
N VAL A 28 -12.83 -10.97 -15.71
CA VAL A 28 -11.59 -10.18 -15.79
C VAL A 28 -11.24 -10.02 -17.26
N PRO A 29 -11.11 -8.78 -17.79
CA PRO A 29 -10.66 -8.56 -19.16
C PRO A 29 -9.31 -9.23 -19.42
N GLU A 30 -9.13 -9.78 -20.62
CA GLU A 30 -7.94 -10.56 -20.98
C GLU A 30 -6.63 -9.76 -20.78
N ASP A 31 -6.63 -8.48 -21.16
CA ASP A 31 -5.49 -7.58 -20.98
C ASP A 31 -5.13 -7.37 -19.50
N LYS A 32 -6.12 -7.38 -18.61
CA LYS A 32 -5.90 -7.27 -17.15
C LYS A 32 -5.42 -8.58 -16.55
N MET A 33 -5.94 -9.71 -17.03
CA MET A 33 -5.45 -11.02 -16.60
C MET A 33 -3.98 -11.21 -17.02
N GLN A 34 -3.63 -10.81 -18.24
CA GLN A 34 -2.24 -10.86 -18.70
C GLN A 34 -1.33 -9.97 -17.84
N ALA A 35 -1.72 -8.72 -17.61
CA ALA A 35 -0.94 -7.81 -16.76
C ALA A 35 -0.77 -8.33 -15.32
N LEU A 36 -1.78 -9.01 -14.77
CA LEU A 36 -1.68 -9.65 -13.45
C LEU A 36 -0.60 -10.73 -13.43
N VAL A 37 -0.55 -11.59 -14.46
CA VAL A 37 0.44 -12.67 -14.57
C VAL A 37 1.85 -12.10 -14.72
N GLU A 38 2.03 -11.11 -15.61
CA GLU A 38 3.33 -10.48 -15.84
C GLU A 38 3.86 -9.82 -14.56
N LYS A 39 3.00 -9.10 -13.83
CA LYS A 39 3.40 -8.45 -12.57
C LYS A 39 3.65 -9.43 -11.45
N ALA A 40 2.90 -10.54 -11.39
CA ALA A 40 3.17 -11.62 -10.45
C ALA A 40 4.57 -12.21 -10.68
N ASP A 41 4.92 -12.50 -11.95
CA ASP A 41 6.25 -13.02 -12.33
C ASP A 41 7.38 -12.04 -11.98
N GLU A 42 7.22 -10.76 -12.32
CA GLU A 42 8.18 -9.70 -11.95
C GLU A 42 8.42 -9.61 -10.43
N SER A 43 7.41 -9.93 -9.63
CA SER A 43 7.47 -9.91 -8.16
C SER A 43 7.85 -11.25 -7.53
N GLY A 44 8.03 -12.32 -8.32
CA GLY A 44 8.32 -13.66 -7.84
C GLY A 44 7.16 -14.31 -7.06
N GLN A 45 5.91 -13.92 -7.36
CA GLN A 45 4.69 -14.41 -6.73
C GLN A 45 3.83 -15.20 -7.72
N THR A 46 2.90 -16.01 -7.24
CA THR A 46 1.85 -16.56 -8.13
C THR A 46 0.79 -15.50 -8.46
N PRO A 47 0.04 -15.64 -9.57
CA PRO A 47 -1.06 -14.73 -9.89
C PRO A 47 -2.09 -14.58 -8.76
N GLU A 48 -2.37 -15.66 -8.02
CA GLU A 48 -3.31 -15.66 -6.89
C GLU A 48 -2.76 -14.88 -5.69
N GLU A 49 -1.48 -15.08 -5.36
CA GLU A 49 -0.80 -14.35 -4.29
C GLU A 49 -0.75 -12.85 -4.60
N TYR A 50 -0.42 -12.51 -5.85
CA TYR A 50 -0.38 -11.13 -6.31
C TYR A 50 -1.78 -10.49 -6.33
N ALA A 51 -2.81 -11.22 -6.78
CA ALA A 51 -4.20 -10.75 -6.72
C ALA A 51 -4.67 -10.50 -5.27
N LEU A 52 -4.35 -11.41 -4.36
CA LEU A 52 -4.66 -11.24 -2.93
C LEU A 52 -3.94 -10.00 -2.37
N HIS A 53 -2.68 -9.80 -2.72
CA HIS A 53 -1.92 -8.60 -2.33
C HIS A 53 -2.62 -7.32 -2.79
N LEU A 54 -3.03 -7.23 -4.07
CA LEU A 54 -3.74 -6.07 -4.61
C LEU A 54 -5.10 -5.84 -3.93
N ILE A 55 -5.84 -6.91 -3.63
CA ILE A 55 -7.11 -6.82 -2.92
C ILE A 55 -6.90 -6.30 -1.49
N ILE A 56 -5.94 -6.84 -0.75
CA ILE A 56 -5.61 -6.37 0.61
C ILE A 56 -5.16 -4.92 0.56
N GLN A 57 -4.31 -4.55 -0.40
CA GLN A 57 -3.85 -3.17 -0.57
C GLN A 57 -5.02 -2.23 -0.85
N GLY A 58 -5.91 -2.58 -1.79
CA GLY A 58 -7.11 -1.82 -2.13
C GLY A 58 -8.08 -1.70 -0.96
N LEU A 59 -8.25 -2.74 -0.15
CA LEU A 59 -9.08 -2.72 1.06
C LEU A 59 -8.44 -1.96 2.21
N SER A 60 -7.11 -1.95 2.30
CA SER A 60 -6.36 -1.17 3.30
C SER A 60 -6.36 0.33 2.98
N THR A 61 -6.51 0.68 1.70
CA THR A 61 -6.73 2.06 1.25
C THR A 61 -8.23 2.43 1.15
N SER A 62 -9.13 1.47 1.34
CA SER A 62 -10.57 1.70 1.49
C SER A 62 -10.86 2.18 2.91
N GLY A 63 -11.36 3.39 3.17
CA GLY A 63 -12.33 4.12 2.37
C GLY A 63 -12.16 5.63 2.44
N ARG A 64 -10.93 6.14 2.25
CA ARG A 64 -10.74 7.56 1.96
C ARG A 64 -9.52 7.76 1.11
N GLU A 65 -9.70 8.32 -0.08
CA GLU A 65 -8.59 9.00 -0.75
C GLU A 65 -8.02 10.03 0.23
N LYS A 66 -6.71 9.93 0.50
CA LYS A 66 -6.07 10.89 1.39
C LYS A 66 -6.30 12.28 0.82
N THR A 67 -6.82 13.19 1.64
CA THR A 67 -6.92 14.59 1.21
C THR A 67 -5.52 15.13 0.96
N PHE A 68 -5.41 16.12 0.08
CA PHE A 68 -4.16 16.82 -0.17
C PHE A 68 -3.45 17.26 1.14
N ASP A 69 -4.22 17.70 2.15
CA ASP A 69 -3.67 18.05 3.46
C ASP A 69 -3.09 16.87 4.24
N GLU A 70 -3.64 15.66 4.12
CA GLU A 70 -3.08 14.46 4.75
C GLU A 70 -1.82 13.99 4.04
N ILE A 71 -1.81 14.12 2.71
CA ILE A 71 -0.64 13.83 1.89
C ILE A 71 0.51 14.76 2.27
N LEU A 72 0.22 16.06 2.46
CA LEU A 72 1.22 17.06 2.84
C LEU A 72 1.54 17.12 4.34
N ALA A 73 0.75 16.50 5.20
CA ALA A 73 0.95 16.60 6.65
C ALA A 73 2.36 16.19 7.13
N PRO A 74 2.99 15.12 6.60
CA PRO A 74 4.38 14.78 6.94
C PRO A 74 5.36 15.89 6.54
N PHE A 75 5.29 16.35 5.28
CA PHE A 75 6.15 17.41 4.77
C PHE A 75 6.02 18.71 5.57
N ARG A 76 4.78 19.14 5.89
CA ARG A 76 4.53 20.34 6.70
C ARG A 76 5.14 20.22 8.11
N ARG A 77 5.13 19.02 8.71
CA ARG A 77 5.76 18.79 10.02
C ARG A 77 7.27 18.90 9.92
N GLU A 78 7.88 18.31 8.90
CA GLU A 78 9.32 18.35 8.68
C GLU A 78 9.80 19.79 8.44
N VAL A 79 9.11 20.55 7.59
CA VAL A 79 9.40 21.98 7.38
C VAL A 79 9.31 22.74 8.70
N LYS A 80 8.25 22.56 9.48
CA LYS A 80 8.12 23.23 10.78
C LYS A 80 9.23 22.85 11.76
N GLN A 81 9.64 21.58 11.78
CA GLN A 81 10.72 21.08 12.64
C GLN A 81 12.10 21.55 12.19
N SER A 82 12.29 21.76 10.89
CA SER A 82 13.55 22.27 10.33
C SER A 82 13.86 23.71 10.74
N GLY A 83 12.83 24.49 11.12
CA GLY A 83 12.97 25.89 11.47
C GLY A 83 13.27 26.80 10.27
N LEU A 84 13.21 26.27 9.03
CA LEU A 84 13.40 27.04 7.82
C LEU A 84 12.30 28.10 7.68
N THR A 85 12.73 29.30 7.30
CA THR A 85 11.84 30.35 6.82
C THR A 85 11.33 30.02 5.42
N ASP A 86 10.23 30.67 5.00
CA ASP A 86 9.66 30.48 3.66
C ASP A 86 10.68 30.81 2.55
N ASP A 87 11.50 31.84 2.74
CA ASP A 87 12.56 32.24 1.80
C ASP A 87 13.68 31.18 1.71
N GLU A 88 14.07 30.59 2.84
CA GLU A 88 15.07 29.52 2.86
C GLU A 88 14.54 28.23 2.21
N LEU A 89 13.28 27.90 2.44
CA LEU A 89 12.62 26.77 1.78
C LEU A 89 12.53 26.97 0.26
N ALA A 90 12.14 28.17 -0.19
CA ALA A 90 12.13 28.53 -1.61
C ALA A 90 13.53 28.48 -2.23
N GLY A 91 14.55 28.92 -1.50
CA GLY A 91 15.95 28.82 -1.89
C GLY A 91 16.40 27.37 -2.08
N LEU A 92 15.96 26.46 -1.22
CA LEU A 92 16.29 25.03 -1.30
C LEU A 92 15.76 24.39 -2.60
N PHE A 93 14.49 24.64 -2.95
CA PHE A 93 13.92 24.15 -4.21
C PHE A 93 14.59 24.78 -5.45
N THR A 94 14.92 26.06 -5.38
CA THR A 94 15.58 26.77 -6.49
C THR A 94 16.96 26.16 -6.77
N ARG A 95 17.75 25.88 -5.73
CA ARG A 95 19.07 25.24 -5.86
C ARG A 95 18.95 23.82 -6.42
N ALA A 96 18.07 23.00 -5.86
CA ALA A 96 17.84 21.63 -6.34
C ALA A 96 17.47 21.60 -7.84
N ARG A 97 16.65 22.55 -8.30
CA ARG A 97 16.29 22.68 -9.71
C ARG A 97 17.47 23.09 -10.59
N GLN A 98 18.31 24.00 -10.12
CA GLN A 98 19.51 24.43 -10.85
C GLN A 98 20.53 23.30 -10.95
N ASP A 99 20.73 22.55 -9.87
CA ASP A 99 21.68 21.45 -9.83
C ASP A 99 21.25 20.32 -10.78
N TYR A 100 19.96 19.94 -10.76
CA TYR A 100 19.41 19.01 -11.75
C TYR A 100 19.57 19.50 -13.19
N ALA A 101 19.30 20.79 -13.46
CA ALA A 101 19.47 21.36 -14.79
C ALA A 101 20.94 21.37 -15.25
N ARG A 102 21.90 21.53 -14.33
CA ARG A 102 23.33 21.44 -14.64
C ARG A 102 23.75 20.01 -14.96
N GLU A 103 23.25 19.03 -14.21
CA GLU A 103 23.51 17.61 -14.47
C GLU A 103 22.99 17.17 -15.84
N GLN A 104 21.81 17.65 -16.25
CA GLN A 104 21.20 17.30 -17.54
C GLN A 104 21.81 18.03 -18.74
N ASN A 105 22.31 19.26 -18.57
CA ASN A 105 22.94 20.04 -19.65
C ASN A 105 24.47 19.94 -19.67
N GLY A 106 25.06 19.15 -18.76
CA GLY A 106 26.50 18.93 -18.63
C GLY A 106 26.98 17.57 -19.15
N SER A 107 26.18 16.88 -19.98
CA SER A 107 26.59 15.70 -20.78
C SER A 107 26.71 16.05 -22.25
#